data_AF-A0A953YRT6-F1
#
_entry.id   AF-A0A953YRT6-F1
#
_cell.length_a   1.000
_cell.length_b   1.000
_cell.length_c   1.000
_cell.angle_alpha   90.00
_cell.angle_beta   90.00
_cell.angle_gamma   90.00
#
_symmetry.space_group_name_H-M   'P 1'
#
loop_
_entity.id
_entity.type
_entity.pdbx_description
1 polymer ?
#
loop_
_entity_poly.entity_id
_entity_poly.type
_entity_poly.pdbx_seq_one_letter_code
_entity_poly.pdbx_strand_id
1 'polypeptide(L)'
;MIGFKVLTKQGLKGPFKKSSILKAITSAEIPLQARLLDLETGRYLSAAELVGEQEGGLPSATDKKPNEAERQELSDIHDHVTDDSGELRLDEETGSRD
;
A
#
# COMPACT_ATOMS: atom_id res chain seq x y z
N MET A 1 -18.98 -6.52 23.75
CA MET A 1 -19.50 -7.71 23.04
C MET A 1 -18.55 -7.97 21.89
N ILE A 2 -17.98 -9.17 21.77
CA ILE A 2 -16.96 -9.46 20.74
C ILE A 2 -17.66 -10.09 19.52
N GLY A 3 -17.53 -9.47 18.35
CA GLY A 3 -18.15 -9.94 17.12
C GLY A 3 -18.43 -8.84 16.10
N PHE A 4 -19.07 -9.20 14.99
CA PHE A 4 -19.35 -8.30 13.88
C PHE A 4 -20.84 -8.30 13.51
N LYS A 5 -21.34 -7.15 13.06
CA LYS A 5 -22.63 -7.07 12.35
C LYS A 5 -22.39 -6.82 10.88
N VAL A 6 -23.14 -7.47 10.01
CA VAL A 6 -23.06 -7.27 8.56
C VAL A 6 -24.05 -6.18 8.17
N LEU A 7 -23.57 -5.15 7.49
CA LEU A 7 -24.43 -4.12 6.90
C LEU A 7 -25.04 -4.68 5.61
N THR A 8 -26.34 -4.89 5.65
CA THR A 8 -27.15 -5.34 4.51
C THR A 8 -28.07 -4.21 4.06
N LYS A 9 -28.70 -4.36 2.88
CA LYS A 9 -29.73 -3.41 2.41
C LYS A 9 -30.91 -3.24 3.37
N GLN A 10 -31.16 -4.25 4.22
CA GLN A 10 -32.23 -4.25 5.23
C GLN A 10 -31.76 -3.70 6.59
N GLY A 11 -30.50 -3.27 6.70
CA GLY A 11 -29.88 -2.81 7.94
C GLY A 11 -28.81 -3.77 8.47
N LEU A 12 -28.45 -3.59 9.74
CA LEU A 12 -27.42 -4.40 10.41
C LEU A 12 -27.97 -5.77 10.82
N LYS A 13 -27.39 -6.83 10.26
CA LYS A 13 -27.71 -8.22 10.61
C LYS A 13 -26.65 -8.77 11.58
N GLY A 14 -27.08 -9.53 12.59
CA GLY A 14 -26.18 -10.09 13.61
C GLY A 14 -26.51 -9.58 15.01
N PRO A 15 -25.71 -9.93 16.04
CA PRO A 15 -24.25 -10.11 16.00
C PRO A 15 -23.76 -11.51 15.60
N PHE A 16 -22.66 -11.57 14.86
CA PHE A 16 -22.00 -12.80 14.44
C PHE A 16 -20.58 -12.90 15.01
N LYS A 17 -20.11 -14.12 15.27
CA LYS A 17 -18.71 -14.36 15.67
C LYS A 17 -17.77 -14.13 14.48
N LYS A 18 -16.52 -13.73 14.74
CA LYS A 18 -15.47 -13.58 13.71
C LYS A 18 -15.35 -14.82 12.82
N SER A 19 -15.32 -16.01 13.42
CA SER A 19 -15.22 -17.28 12.69
C SER A 19 -16.40 -17.55 11.74
N SER A 20 -17.63 -17.18 12.14
CA SER A 20 -18.81 -17.33 11.30
C SER A 20 -18.78 -16.39 10.10
N ILE A 21 -18.35 -15.14 10.31
CA ILE A 21 -18.19 -14.15 9.25
C ILE A 21 -17.11 -14.58 8.27
N LEU A 22 -15.94 -14.98 8.77
CA LEU A 22 -14.85 -15.49 7.93
C LEU A 22 -15.32 -16.68 7.09
N LYS A 23 -16.01 -17.65 7.70
CA LYS A 23 -16.57 -18.79 6.97
C LYS A 23 -17.56 -18.34 5.88
N ALA A 24 -18.46 -17.41 6.18
CA ALA A 24 -19.42 -16.89 5.22
C ALA A 24 -18.75 -16.12 4.07
N ILE A 25 -17.62 -15.44 4.32
CA ILE A 25 -16.81 -14.79 3.28
C ILE A 25 -16.15 -15.86 2.40
N THR A 26 -15.50 -16.86 3.00
CA THR A 26 -14.85 -17.97 2.26
C THR A 26 -15.85 -18.79 1.44
N SER A 27 -17.08 -18.94 1.94
CA SER A 27 -18.18 -19.62 1.23
C SER A 27 -18.90 -18.72 0.22
N ALA A 28 -18.42 -17.50 -0.03
CA ALA A 28 -19.00 -16.51 -0.94
C ALA A 28 -20.45 -16.08 -0.60
N GLU A 29 -20.92 -16.32 0.63
CA GLU A 29 -22.22 -15.84 1.12
C GLU A 29 -22.18 -14.34 1.46
N ILE A 30 -21.01 -13.85 1.89
CA ILE A 30 -20.75 -12.43 2.15
C ILE A 30 -19.70 -11.95 1.13
N PRO A 31 -20.00 -10.95 0.30
CA PRO A 31 -19.03 -10.42 -0.64
C PRO A 31 -17.93 -9.64 0.10
N LEU A 32 -16.71 -9.64 -0.43
CA LEU A 32 -15.55 -8.96 0.17
C LEU A 32 -15.75 -7.43 0.36
N GLN A 33 -16.58 -6.83 -0.50
CA GLN A 33 -16.98 -5.42 -0.40
C GLN A 33 -18.10 -5.16 0.63
N ALA A 34 -18.61 -6.20 1.31
CA ALA A 34 -19.60 -6.03 2.37
C ALA A 34 -18.99 -5.25 3.53
N ARG A 35 -19.80 -4.38 4.12
CA ARG A 35 -19.39 -3.54 5.23
C ARG A 35 -19.79 -4.20 6.53
N LEU A 36 -18.84 -4.36 7.44
CA LEU A 36 -18.97 -5.01 8.72
C LEU A 36 -18.78 -3.97 9.82
N LEU A 37 -19.62 -3.99 10.85
CA LEU A 37 -19.44 -3.23 12.08
C LEU A 37 -18.76 -4.13 13.11
N ASP A 38 -17.55 -3.77 13.50
CA ASP A 38 -16.87 -4.35 14.65
C ASP A 38 -17.52 -3.84 15.94
N LEU A 39 -18.02 -4.77 16.77
CA LEU A 39 -18.67 -4.46 18.03
C LEU A 39 -17.68 -4.27 19.19
N GLU A 40 -16.41 -4.61 18.98
CA GLU A 40 -15.33 -4.38 19.94
C GLU A 40 -14.83 -2.93 19.82
N THR A 41 -14.46 -2.51 18.60
CA THR A 41 -13.93 -1.16 18.36
C THR A 41 -15.00 -0.14 17.99
N GLY A 42 -16.21 -0.58 17.63
CA GLY A 42 -17.28 0.29 17.12
C GLY A 42 -17.03 0.81 15.70
N ARG A 43 -16.04 0.28 14.98
CA ARG A 43 -15.65 0.75 13.65
C ARG A 43 -16.28 -0.07 12.53
N TYR A 44 -16.52 0.60 11.40
CA TYR A 44 -16.88 -0.08 10.17
C TYR A 44 -15.63 -0.44 9.39
N LEU A 45 -15.56 -1.69 8.93
CA LEU A 45 -14.51 -2.21 8.04
C LEU A 45 -15.15 -3.02 6.92
N SER A 46 -14.40 -3.31 5.87
CA SER A 46 -14.82 -4.23 4.82
C SER A 46 -14.55 -5.70 5.18
N ALA A 47 -15.30 -6.60 4.58
CA ALA A 47 -15.03 -8.04 4.69
C ALA A 47 -13.64 -8.42 4.13
N ALA A 48 -13.14 -7.69 3.12
CA ALA A 48 -11.78 -7.82 2.61
C ALA A 48 -10.72 -7.52 3.68
N GLU A 49 -10.88 -6.41 4.42
CA GLU A 49 -9.97 -6.04 5.51
C GLU A 49 -9.92 -7.13 6.59
N LEU A 50 -11.08 -7.67 6.97
CA LEU A 50 -11.16 -8.72 7.99
C LEU A 50 -10.41 -10.00 7.61
N VAL A 51 -10.40 -10.35 6.31
CA VAL A 51 -9.69 -11.53 5.78
C VAL A 51 -8.19 -11.21 5.62
N GLY A 52 -7.85 -10.03 5.10
CA GLY A 52 -6.46 -9.59 4.91
C GLY A 52 -5.67 -9.49 6.21
N GLU A 53 -6.31 -9.08 7.31
CA GLU A 53 -5.70 -9.08 8.65
C GLU A 53 -5.26 -10.48 9.12
N GLN A 54 -5.77 -11.57 8.53
CA GLN A 54 -5.46 -12.93 8.96
C GLN A 54 -4.24 -13.55 8.26
N GLU A 55 -3.90 -13.12 7.03
CA GLU A 55 -2.83 -13.75 6.23
C GLU A 55 -1.49 -13.01 6.25
N GLY A 56 -1.46 -11.74 6.62
CA GLY A 56 -0.21 -11.01 6.66
C GLY A 56 -0.47 -9.55 6.91
N GLY A 57 0.27 -8.96 7.84
CA GLY A 57 0.24 -7.52 8.07
C GLY A 57 0.40 -6.79 6.74
N LEU A 58 -0.69 -6.18 6.29
CA LEU A 58 -0.67 -5.16 5.26
C LEU A 58 -1.34 -3.94 5.88
N PRO A 59 -0.68 -2.78 5.78
CA PRO A 59 -0.91 -1.66 6.68
C PRO A 59 -2.35 -1.20 6.62
N SER A 60 -2.87 -0.86 7.80
CA SER A 60 -4.04 -0.02 8.00
C SER A 60 -4.20 0.95 6.85
N ALA A 61 -5.42 1.09 6.35
CA ALA A 61 -5.81 2.22 5.54
C ALA A 61 -5.50 3.50 6.32
N THR A 62 -4.28 4.02 6.17
CA THR A 62 -3.90 5.34 6.58
C THR A 62 -4.70 6.26 5.68
N ASP A 63 -5.68 6.91 6.31
CA ASP A 63 -6.18 8.24 5.98
C ASP A 63 -5.22 8.96 5.01
N LYS A 64 -5.49 8.88 3.70
CA LYS A 64 -4.72 9.59 2.67
C LYS A 64 -5.04 11.09 2.79
N LYS A 65 -4.49 11.73 3.83
CA LYS A 65 -4.02 13.11 3.71
C LYS A 65 -2.71 13.06 2.92
N PRO A 66 -2.56 13.82 1.83
CA PRO A 66 -1.29 13.87 1.10
C PRO A 66 -0.31 14.67 1.95
N ASN A 67 0.68 14.03 2.54
CA ASN A 67 1.80 14.75 3.15
C ASN A 67 3.09 13.92 3.09
N GLU A 68 3.84 14.10 2.02
CA GLU A 68 5.28 13.79 1.93
C GLU A 68 5.83 14.66 0.79
N ALA A 69 6.61 15.73 1.00
CA ALA A 69 7.67 15.98 2.00
C ALA A 69 8.77 14.92 2.03
N GLU A 70 8.99 14.24 0.89
CA GLU A 70 10.08 13.27 0.69
C GLU A 70 10.90 13.63 -0.55
N ARG A 71 11.54 14.81 -0.55
CA ARG A 71 12.56 15.17 -1.56
C ARG A 71 13.68 16.05 -1.01
N GLN A 72 14.19 15.71 0.17
CA GLN A 72 15.32 16.43 0.74
C GLN A 72 16.17 15.56 1.66
N GLU A 73 16.93 14.63 1.06
CA GLU A 73 18.23 14.18 1.58
C GLU A 73 18.93 13.26 0.55
N LEU A 74 19.38 13.86 -0.56
CA LEU A 74 20.41 13.29 -1.43
C LEU A 74 21.34 14.42 -1.89
N SER A 75 21.79 15.25 -0.93
CA SER A 75 22.74 16.35 -1.17
C SER A 75 24.18 16.03 -0.81
N ASP A 76 24.48 14.81 -0.35
CA ASP A 76 25.73 14.56 0.38
C ASP A 76 26.62 13.47 -0.21
N ILE A 77 26.74 13.33 -1.53
CA ILE A 77 27.91 12.61 -2.09
C ILE A 77 28.23 13.02 -3.54
N HIS A 78 29.06 14.04 -3.72
CA HIS A 78 30.20 14.07 -4.65
C HIS A 78 30.88 15.45 -4.62
N ASP A 79 31.64 15.69 -3.56
CA ASP A 79 32.79 16.56 -3.64
C ASP A 79 33.96 15.68 -4.11
N HIS A 80 34.22 15.67 -5.42
CA HIS A 80 35.47 15.12 -5.96
C HIS A 80 35.91 15.92 -7.20
N VAL A 81 36.67 16.97 -6.92
CA VAL A 81 37.91 17.38 -7.61
C VAL A 81 38.17 16.71 -8.96
N THR A 82 38.02 17.47 -10.04
CA THR A 82 38.99 17.46 -11.15
C THR A 82 38.95 18.81 -11.87
N ASP A 83 39.54 19.81 -11.22
CA ASP A 83 40.35 20.80 -11.94
C ASP A 83 41.64 20.07 -12.29
N ASP A 84 41.90 19.84 -13.58
CA ASP A 84 43.23 19.87 -14.21
C ASP A 84 43.14 19.30 -15.64
N SER A 85 43.43 20.16 -16.62
CA SER A 85 43.99 19.78 -17.94
C SER A 85 43.12 18.96 -18.91
N GLY A 86 41.99 19.53 -19.35
CA GLY A 86 41.34 19.15 -20.60
C GLY A 86 42.06 19.73 -21.82
N GLU A 87 43.23 19.19 -22.18
CA GLU A 87 43.89 19.52 -23.46
C GLU A 87 42.94 19.21 -24.63
N LEU A 88 42.61 20.23 -25.42
CA LEU A 88 41.96 20.09 -26.72
C LEU A 88 43.00 19.55 -27.72
N ARG A 89 43.00 18.24 -27.98
CA ARG A 89 43.62 17.68 -29.19
C ARG A 89 42.59 17.57 -30.30
N LEU A 90 42.58 18.58 -31.16
CA LEU A 90 42.12 18.50 -32.54
C LEU A 90 43.18 17.73 -33.36
N ASP A 91 42.75 17.22 -34.51
CA ASP A 91 43.56 16.69 -35.62
C ASP A 91 44.06 15.24 -35.47
N GLU A 92 43.42 14.30 -36.19
CA GLU A 92 43.99 13.68 -37.41
C GLU A 92 43.05 12.58 -37.94
N GLU A 93 42.22 12.93 -38.93
CA GLU A 93 41.51 11.97 -39.79
C GLU A 93 42.55 11.22 -40.63
N THR A 94 43.01 10.07 -40.11
CA THR A 94 43.88 9.17 -40.87
C THR A 94 43.00 8.27 -41.74
N GLY A 95 43.01 8.57 -43.04
CA GLY A 95 42.36 7.74 -44.05
C GLY A 95 43.00 6.34 -44.18
N SER A 96 42.19 5.38 -44.62
CA SER A 96 42.55 4.27 -45.50
C SER A 96 41.25 3.54 -45.89
N ARG A 97 40.81 3.57 -47.15
CA ARG A 97 41.29 2.76 -48.29
C ARG A 97 40.40 1.51 -48.47
N ASP A 98 39.51 1.58 -49.45
CA ASP A 98 39.45 0.63 -50.58
C ASP A 98 38.87 1.35 -51.82
#